data_AF-A0A1S3YKE2-F1
#
_entry.id   AF-A0A1S3YKE2-F1
#
_cell.length_a   1.000
_cell.length_b   1.000
_cell.length_c   1.000
_cell.angle_alpha   90.00
_cell.angle_beta   90.00
_cell.angle_gamma   90.00
#
_symmetry.space_group_name_H-M   'P 1'
#
loop_
_entity.id
_entity.type
_entity.pdbx_description
1 polymer ?
#
loop_
_entity_poly.entity_id
_entity_poly.type
_entity_poly.pdbx_seq_one_letter_code
_entity_poly.pdbx_strand_id
1 'polypeptide(L)'
;MCPLGVSWWNDIKEEKLNHMWAAIEARSNRNAANRAKLKMLHHISSKPIREIIYQKGGKDGNPPDLATIFFETRKKDNKAQIEEIVQADPSLPSIEIIEKCCGPQTRSHVFGFGGGVKAKDLKGGTSSKAELLFALRSTQKENKSLNEENKSLNERLSTLEDEIKEMRKIREYFTAQQSHVPLTTTSPVSTE
;
A
#
# COMPACT_ATOMS: atom_id res chain seq x y z
N MET A 1 52.24 -28.95 -6.36
CA MET A 1 52.41 -30.03 -7.35
C MET A 1 51.37 -29.86 -8.45
N CYS A 2 51.79 -29.65 -9.69
CA CYS A 2 50.91 -29.65 -10.86
C CYS A 2 50.96 -31.07 -11.46
N PRO A 3 49.83 -31.81 -11.57
CA PRO A 3 49.87 -33.27 -11.75
C PRO A 3 49.99 -33.71 -13.21
N LEU A 4 50.68 -32.95 -14.07
CA LEU A 4 50.99 -33.36 -15.44
C LEU A 4 52.39 -32.81 -15.78
N GLY A 5 53.38 -33.69 -15.82
CA GLY A 5 54.70 -33.37 -16.36
C GLY A 5 54.62 -33.23 -17.87
N VAL A 6 54.23 -32.04 -18.34
CA VAL A 6 54.24 -31.66 -19.75
C VAL A 6 55.19 -30.48 -19.93
N SER A 7 56.22 -30.68 -20.74
CA SER A 7 57.19 -29.66 -21.11
C SER A 7 56.64 -28.69 -22.15
N TRP A 8 55.69 -29.13 -22.98
CA TRP A 8 55.12 -28.34 -24.05
C TRP A 8 53.68 -28.75 -24.40
N TRP A 9 52.88 -27.81 -24.94
CA TRP A 9 51.46 -28.04 -25.23
C TRP A 9 51.21 -29.12 -26.28
N ASN A 10 52.15 -29.33 -27.21
CA ASN A 10 52.01 -30.35 -28.26
C ASN A 10 52.28 -31.77 -27.75
N ASP A 11 52.78 -31.94 -26.51
CA ASP A 11 52.97 -33.25 -25.88
C ASP A 11 51.62 -33.81 -25.37
N ILE A 12 50.57 -32.99 -25.34
CA ILE A 12 49.24 -33.38 -24.92
C ILE A 12 48.53 -34.01 -26.12
N LYS A 13 48.24 -35.31 -26.01
CA LYS A 13 47.39 -36.01 -26.99
C LYS A 13 46.07 -35.26 -27.19
N GLU A 14 45.66 -35.09 -28.44
CA GLU A 14 44.45 -34.37 -28.83
C GLU A 14 43.19 -34.84 -28.08
N GLU A 15 43.08 -36.14 -27.82
CA GLU A 15 42.01 -36.74 -27.01
C GLU A 15 41.96 -36.18 -25.57
N LYS A 16 43.11 -35.95 -24.93
CA LYS A 16 43.17 -35.32 -23.60
C LYS A 16 42.78 -33.85 -23.66
N LEU A 17 43.17 -33.14 -24.72
CA LEU A 17 42.79 -31.75 -24.94
C LEU A 17 41.27 -31.63 -25.11
N ASN A 18 40.67 -32.51 -25.92
CA ASN A 18 39.23 -32.58 -26.14
C ASN A 18 38.47 -32.90 -24.84
N HIS A 19 38.98 -33.84 -24.03
CA HIS A 19 38.40 -34.14 -22.72
C HIS A 19 38.45 -32.93 -21.77
N MET A 20 39.58 -32.22 -21.72
CA MET A 20 39.72 -31.00 -20.91
C MET A 20 38.74 -29.91 -21.37
N TRP A 21 38.61 -29.68 -22.68
CA TRP A 21 37.68 -28.71 -23.21
C TRP A 21 36.23 -29.05 -22.88
N ALA A 22 35.82 -30.30 -23.07
CA ALA A 22 34.49 -30.76 -22.71
C ALA A 22 34.20 -30.56 -21.20
N ALA A 23 35.19 -30.78 -20.33
CA ALA A 23 35.05 -30.57 -18.89
C ALA A 23 34.90 -29.07 -18.53
N ILE A 24 35.67 -28.19 -19.19
CA ILE A 24 35.59 -26.74 -19.01
C ILE A 24 34.23 -26.22 -19.49
N GLU A 25 33.79 -26.64 -20.66
CA GLU A 25 32.52 -26.23 -21.26
C GLU A 25 31.34 -26.70 -20.40
N ALA A 26 31.33 -27.97 -19.98
CA ALA A 26 30.33 -28.49 -19.06
C ALA A 26 30.30 -27.74 -17.71
N ARG A 27 31.45 -27.29 -17.20
CA ARG A 27 31.51 -26.46 -15.98
C ARG A 27 30.98 -25.05 -16.25
N SER A 28 31.34 -24.44 -17.37
CA SER A 28 30.85 -23.11 -17.78
C SER A 28 29.32 -23.10 -17.90
N ASN A 29 28.75 -24.08 -18.60
CA ASN A 29 27.31 -24.19 -18.81
C ASN A 29 26.54 -24.38 -17.49
N ARG A 30 27.07 -25.20 -16.57
CA ARG A 30 26.50 -25.34 -15.22
C ARG A 30 26.57 -24.03 -14.43
N ASN A 31 27.69 -23.31 -14.51
CA ASN A 31 27.83 -22.01 -13.84
C ASN A 31 26.86 -20.97 -14.41
N ALA A 32 26.64 -20.93 -15.72
CA ALA A 32 25.66 -20.06 -16.37
C ALA A 32 24.23 -20.39 -15.92
N ALA A 33 23.85 -21.67 -15.90
CA ALA A 33 22.55 -22.12 -15.41
C ALA A 33 22.34 -21.80 -13.92
N ASN A 34 23.38 -21.96 -13.09
CA ASN A 34 23.33 -21.61 -11.66
C ASN A 34 23.21 -20.09 -11.45
N ARG A 35 23.88 -19.26 -12.28
CA ARG A 35 23.70 -17.81 -12.28
C ARG A 35 22.28 -17.40 -12.68
N ALA A 36 21.67 -18.06 -13.66
CA ALA A 36 20.29 -17.79 -14.04
C ALA A 36 19.28 -18.12 -12.92
N LYS A 37 19.62 -19.08 -12.04
CA LYS A 37 18.81 -19.44 -10.86
C LYS A 37 19.09 -18.58 -9.62
N LEU A 38 20.22 -17.87 -9.59
CA LEU A 38 20.54 -16.94 -8.53
C LEU A 38 19.63 -15.71 -8.65
N LYS A 39 18.53 -15.70 -7.89
CA LYS A 39 17.76 -14.50 -7.56
C LYS A 39 18.51 -13.68 -6.51
N MET A 40 19.80 -13.41 -6.75
CA MET A 40 20.54 -12.45 -5.96
C MET A 40 19.94 -11.08 -6.26
N LEU A 41 19.10 -10.60 -5.36
CA LEU A 41 18.66 -9.22 -5.38
C LEU A 41 19.94 -8.38 -5.33
N HIS A 42 20.25 -7.66 -6.40
CA HIS A 42 21.34 -6.70 -6.38
C HIS A 42 20.99 -5.68 -5.29
N HIS A 43 21.54 -5.87 -4.09
CA HIS A 43 21.21 -5.08 -2.88
C HIS A 43 21.60 -3.60 -3.02
N ILE A 44 22.19 -3.23 -4.14
CA ILE A 44 22.36 -1.87 -4.60
C ILE A 44 21.77 -1.89 -5.99
N SER A 45 20.80 -1.02 -6.27
CA SER A 45 20.23 -0.74 -7.59
C SER A 45 21.26 -0.29 -8.65
N SER A 46 22.56 -0.47 -8.38
CA SER A 46 23.67 -0.20 -9.27
C SER A 46 23.76 -1.26 -10.37
N LYS A 47 23.78 -0.80 -11.61
CA LYS A 47 24.16 -1.66 -12.75
C LYS A 47 25.59 -2.20 -12.58
N PRO A 48 25.87 -3.44 -12.98
CA PRO A 48 27.23 -3.98 -12.95
C PRO A 48 28.15 -3.21 -13.90
N ILE A 49 29.41 -2.99 -13.50
CA ILE A 49 30.43 -2.25 -14.27
C ILE A 49 30.51 -2.74 -15.72
N ARG A 50 30.48 -4.05 -15.94
CA ARG A 50 30.53 -4.65 -17.28
C ARG A 50 29.35 -4.24 -18.16
N GLU A 51 28.16 -4.16 -17.59
CA GLU A 51 26.96 -3.74 -18.32
C GLU A 51 27.03 -2.25 -18.67
N ILE A 52 27.51 -1.40 -17.74
CA ILE A 52 27.71 0.03 -17.99
C ILE A 52 28.73 0.25 -19.12
N ILE A 53 29.87 -0.45 -19.07
CA ILE A 53 30.90 -0.38 -20.12
C ILE A 53 30.30 -0.81 -21.46
N TYR A 54 29.55 -1.92 -21.49
CA TYR A 54 28.94 -2.41 -22.71
C TYR A 54 27.89 -1.43 -23.29
N GLN A 55 27.01 -0.89 -22.44
CA GLN A 55 25.97 0.07 -22.84
C GLN A 55 26.55 1.41 -23.31
N LYS A 56 27.69 1.85 -22.77
CA LYS A 56 28.30 3.16 -23.03
C LYS A 56 29.45 3.15 -24.04
N GLY A 57 29.40 2.25 -25.02
CA GLY A 57 30.35 2.26 -26.15
C GLY A 57 31.45 1.19 -26.09
N GLY A 58 31.52 0.40 -25.01
CA GLY A 58 32.45 -0.73 -24.93
C GLY A 58 32.18 -1.83 -25.96
N LYS A 59 30.96 -1.93 -26.51
CA LYS A 59 30.64 -2.79 -27.65
C LYS A 59 31.36 -2.37 -28.93
N ASP A 60 31.56 -1.06 -29.10
CA ASP A 60 32.11 -0.44 -30.30
C ASP A 60 33.61 -0.11 -30.15
N GLY A 61 34.27 -0.68 -29.14
CA GLY A 61 35.69 -0.46 -28.85
C GLY A 61 36.00 0.88 -28.17
N ASN A 62 34.98 1.67 -27.82
CA ASN A 62 35.11 2.97 -27.19
C ASN A 62 34.55 2.94 -25.75
N PRO A 63 35.30 2.38 -24.79
CA PRO A 63 34.82 2.29 -23.41
C PRO A 63 34.65 3.67 -22.78
N PRO A 64 33.65 3.85 -21.91
CA PRO A 64 33.47 5.09 -21.16
C PRO A 64 34.62 5.32 -20.17
N ASP A 65 34.91 6.60 -19.88
CA ASP A 65 35.89 6.97 -18.87
C ASP A 65 35.51 6.46 -17.46
N LEU A 66 36.52 6.27 -16.60
CA LEU A 66 36.36 5.83 -15.22
C LEU A 66 35.39 6.70 -14.43
N ALA A 67 35.40 8.02 -14.61
CA ALA A 67 34.46 8.90 -13.92
C ALA A 67 33.02 8.55 -14.33
N THR A 68 32.78 8.32 -15.62
CA THR A 68 31.45 7.94 -16.13
C THR A 68 31.01 6.59 -15.57
N ILE A 69 31.91 5.61 -15.50
CA ILE A 69 31.63 4.29 -14.90
C ILE A 69 31.28 4.46 -13.41
N PHE A 70 32.05 5.27 -12.69
CA PHE A 70 31.82 5.52 -11.26
C PHE A 70 30.47 6.22 -11.02
N PHE A 71 30.11 7.24 -11.80
CA PHE A 71 28.83 7.92 -11.64
C PHE A 71 27.64 7.01 -11.93
N GLU A 72 27.70 6.21 -12.99
CA GLU A 72 26.60 5.32 -13.37
C GLU A 72 26.43 4.14 -12.41
N THR A 73 27.52 3.59 -11.88
CA THR A 73 27.44 2.57 -10.82
C THR A 73 26.87 3.10 -9.52
N ARG A 74 26.97 4.41 -9.28
CA ARG A 74 26.49 5.07 -8.05
C ARG A 74 25.14 5.77 -8.23
N LYS A 75 24.61 5.81 -9.44
CA LYS A 75 23.31 6.39 -9.75
C LYS A 75 22.24 5.57 -9.05
N LYS A 76 21.51 6.22 -8.14
CA LYS A 76 20.34 5.62 -7.49
C LYS A 76 19.10 6.10 -8.25
N ASP A 77 18.40 5.18 -8.91
CA ASP A 77 17.20 5.47 -9.70
C ASP A 77 16.07 6.14 -8.87
N ASN A 78 16.13 6.01 -7.55
CA ASN A 78 15.15 6.57 -6.63
C ASN A 78 15.14 8.11 -6.60
N LYS A 79 16.18 8.80 -7.07
CA LYS A 79 16.25 10.27 -7.02
C LYS A 79 15.19 10.93 -7.90
N ALA A 80 15.04 10.46 -9.15
CA ALA A 80 14.07 11.02 -10.08
C ALA A 80 12.62 10.78 -9.63
N GLN A 81 12.34 9.61 -9.07
CA GLN A 81 11.02 9.27 -8.54
C GLN A 81 10.63 10.15 -7.33
N ILE A 82 11.60 10.44 -6.45
CA ILE A 82 11.35 11.35 -5.31
C ILE A 82 11.03 12.75 -5.82
N GLU A 83 11.78 13.28 -6.79
CA GLU A 83 11.54 14.61 -7.37
C GLU A 83 10.14 14.68 -8.04
N GLU A 84 9.73 13.64 -8.76
CA GLU A 84 8.41 13.55 -9.39
C GLU A 84 7.27 13.56 -8.36
N ILE A 85 7.38 12.77 -7.28
CA ILE A 85 6.35 12.71 -6.23
C ILE A 85 6.25 14.05 -5.48
N VAL A 86 7.39 14.69 -5.19
CA VAL A 86 7.43 15.99 -4.52
C VAL A 86 6.82 17.09 -5.39
N GLN A 87 7.01 17.05 -6.70
CA GLN A 87 6.38 17.99 -7.63
C GLN A 87 4.88 17.77 -7.76
N ALA A 88 4.43 16.51 -7.75
CA ALA A 88 3.01 16.17 -7.84
C ALA A 88 2.24 16.54 -6.56
N ASP A 89 2.83 16.33 -5.39
CA ASP A 89 2.23 16.68 -4.10
C ASP A 89 3.29 17.17 -3.09
N PRO A 90 3.51 18.50 -3.02
CA PRO A 90 4.47 19.11 -2.09
C PRO A 90 4.05 18.98 -0.62
N SER A 91 2.78 18.68 -0.34
CA SER A 91 2.23 18.59 1.02
C SER A 91 2.39 17.21 1.65
N LEU A 92 2.79 16.21 0.85
CA LEU A 92 2.95 14.84 1.29
C LEU A 92 4.06 14.74 2.36
N PRO A 93 3.81 14.06 3.49
CA PRO A 93 4.85 13.89 4.51
C PRO A 93 6.01 13.06 3.96
N SER A 94 7.22 13.41 4.38
CA SER A 94 8.47 12.84 3.86
C SER A 94 8.54 11.32 3.96
N ILE A 95 7.96 10.72 5.01
CA ILE A 95 7.88 9.25 5.15
C ILE A 95 7.02 8.59 4.08
N GLU A 96 5.91 9.22 3.66
CA GLU A 96 5.05 8.69 2.61
C GLU A 96 5.70 8.79 1.24
N ILE A 97 6.44 9.88 0.99
CA ILE A 97 7.25 10.03 -0.23
C ILE A 97 8.26 8.88 -0.34
N ILE A 98 8.99 8.61 0.75
CA ILE A 98 9.97 7.53 0.79
C ILE A 98 9.30 6.16 0.66
N GLU A 99 8.14 5.93 1.27
CA GLU A 99 7.42 4.66 1.15
C GLU A 99 6.87 4.40 -0.25
N LYS A 100 6.44 5.45 -0.97
CA LYS A 100 6.03 5.32 -2.37
C LYS A 100 7.21 4.92 -3.28
N CYS A 101 8.40 5.49 -3.08
CA CYS A 101 9.58 5.17 -3.90
C CYS A 101 10.29 3.88 -3.51
N CYS A 102 10.41 3.61 -2.21
CA CYS A 102 11.30 2.57 -1.66
C CYS A 102 10.53 1.42 -0.99
N GLY A 103 9.20 1.46 -1.01
CA GLY A 103 8.33 0.51 -0.32
C GLY A 103 8.21 0.77 1.19
N PRO A 104 7.37 -0.01 1.90
CA PRO A 104 7.14 0.14 3.33
C PRO A 104 8.44 0.17 4.14
N GLN A 105 8.63 1.20 4.96
CA GLN A 105 9.84 1.34 5.75
C GLN A 105 9.73 0.59 7.08
N THR A 106 10.82 -0.03 7.49
CA THR A 106 10.84 -0.84 8.71
C THR A 106 11.05 0.02 9.95
N ARG A 107 10.76 -0.56 11.13
CA ARG A 107 10.85 0.13 12.43
C ARG A 107 12.27 0.61 12.78
N SER A 108 13.32 0.05 12.19
CA SER A 108 14.72 0.32 12.59
C SER A 108 15.37 1.47 11.82
N HIS A 109 14.98 1.69 10.57
CA HIS A 109 15.63 2.68 9.70
C HIS A 109 14.69 3.12 8.59
N VAL A 110 14.78 4.41 8.25
CA VAL A 110 14.08 5.01 7.12
C VAL A 110 15.09 5.36 6.04
N PHE A 111 14.89 4.84 4.83
CA PHE A 111 15.75 5.12 3.70
C PHE A 111 15.91 6.63 3.46
N GLY A 112 17.15 7.09 3.28
CA GLY A 112 17.46 8.51 3.03
C GLY A 112 17.54 9.38 4.29
N PHE A 113 17.08 8.89 5.43
CA PHE A 113 17.31 9.55 6.72
C PHE A 113 18.57 8.97 7.37
N GLY A 114 19.34 9.82 8.07
CA GLY A 114 20.58 9.39 8.72
C GLY A 114 20.37 8.24 9.72
N GLY A 115 21.48 7.64 10.16
CA GLY A 115 21.42 6.61 11.21
C GLY A 115 20.74 7.15 12.47
N GLY A 116 19.79 6.38 13.01
CA GLY A 116 19.04 6.74 14.24
C GLY A 116 17.60 7.22 14.00
N VAL A 117 17.25 7.64 12.79
CA VAL A 117 15.85 8.03 12.46
C VAL A 117 15.02 6.78 12.17
N LYS A 118 13.95 6.58 12.94
CA LYS A 118 13.05 5.42 12.81
C LYS A 118 11.72 5.84 12.21
N ALA A 119 11.07 4.92 11.49
CA ALA A 119 9.78 5.19 10.84
C ALA A 119 8.71 5.67 11.85
N LYS A 120 8.74 5.15 13.09
CA LYS A 120 7.83 5.57 14.17
C LYS A 120 7.99 7.04 14.58
N ASP A 121 9.16 7.63 14.37
CA ASP A 121 9.44 9.02 14.74
C ASP A 121 8.84 9.97 13.68
N LEU A 122 8.71 9.49 12.44
CA LEU A 122 8.12 10.23 11.32
C LEU A 122 6.61 10.02 11.17
N LYS A 123 6.09 8.83 11.52
CA LYS A 123 4.66 8.49 11.40
C LYS A 123 3.81 8.99 12.58
N GLY A 124 4.42 9.66 13.56
CA GLY A 124 3.77 9.95 14.84
C GLY A 124 3.70 8.69 15.71
N GLY A 125 3.86 8.86 17.03
CA GLY A 125 3.81 7.74 17.96
C GLY A 125 2.50 6.96 17.81
N THR A 126 2.58 5.65 17.65
CA THR A 126 1.39 4.78 17.75
C THR A 126 0.80 4.97 19.14
N SER A 127 -0.50 5.26 19.23
CA SER A 127 -1.24 5.30 20.49
C SER A 127 -0.89 4.07 21.34
N SER A 128 -0.69 4.29 22.64
CA SER A 128 -0.24 3.21 23.52
C SER A 128 -1.30 2.09 23.57
N LYS A 129 -0.87 0.85 23.81
CA LYS A 129 -1.82 -0.28 23.95
C LYS A 129 -2.91 0.02 25.00
N ALA A 130 -2.56 0.78 26.04
CA ALA A 130 -3.48 1.19 27.10
C ALA A 130 -4.53 2.21 26.59
N GLU A 131 -4.11 3.23 25.84
CA GLU A 131 -5.02 4.20 25.21
C GLU A 131 -5.99 3.53 24.23
N LEU A 132 -5.50 2.59 23.40
CA LEU A 132 -6.35 1.84 22.48
C LEU A 132 -7.39 0.99 23.22
N LEU A 133 -6.99 0.32 24.30
CA LEU A 133 -7.91 -0.46 25.12
C LEU A 133 -8.94 0.42 25.84
N PHE A 134 -8.53 1.61 26.27
CA PHE A 134 -9.43 2.60 26.88
C PHE A 134 -10.48 3.09 25.88
N ALA A 135 -10.04 3.51 24.69
CA ALA A 135 -10.92 3.94 23.60
C ALA A 135 -11.91 2.82 23.18
N LEU A 136 -11.42 1.58 23.05
CA LEU A 136 -12.26 0.43 22.71
C LEU A 136 -13.33 0.16 23.77
N ARG A 137 -12.98 0.27 25.06
CA ARG A 137 -13.95 0.09 26.15
C ARG A 137 -14.97 1.24 26.20
N SER A 138 -14.55 2.48 25.97
CA SER A 138 -15.44 3.64 25.93
C SER A 138 -16.48 3.47 24.81
N THR A 139 -16.02 3.23 23.59
CA THR A 139 -16.89 3.01 22.42
C THR A 139 -17.83 1.83 22.61
N GLN A 140 -17.38 0.72 23.21
CA GLN A 140 -18.26 -0.41 23.53
C GLN A 140 -19.36 -0.03 24.54
N LYS A 141 -19.04 0.81 25.54
CA LYS A 141 -20.01 1.27 26.54
C LYS A 141 -21.04 2.22 25.92
N GLU A 142 -20.58 3.15 25.09
CA GLU A 142 -21.44 4.08 24.32
C GLU A 142 -22.40 3.32 23.42
N ASN A 143 -21.91 2.33 22.66
CA ASN A 143 -22.75 1.51 21.78
C ASN A 143 -23.82 0.72 22.56
N LYS A 144 -23.51 0.21 23.76
CA LYS A 144 -24.51 -0.44 24.63
C LYS A 144 -25.59 0.54 25.07
N SER A 145 -25.20 1.76 25.46
CA SER A 145 -26.14 2.81 25.85
C SER A 145 -27.07 3.19 24.71
N LEU A 146 -26.53 3.44 23.52
CA LEU A 146 -27.30 3.77 22.32
C LEU A 146 -28.27 2.66 21.94
N ASN A 147 -27.87 1.39 22.11
CA ASN A 147 -28.75 0.27 21.83
C ASN A 147 -29.96 0.20 22.78
N GLU A 148 -29.77 0.47 24.08
CA GLU A 148 -30.89 0.54 25.02
C GLU A 148 -31.81 1.76 24.76
N GLU A 149 -31.23 2.90 24.38
CA GLU A 149 -32.00 4.08 23.95
C GLU A 149 -32.85 3.78 22.71
N ASN A 150 -32.29 3.11 21.70
CA ASN A 150 -33.02 2.71 20.50
C ASN A 150 -34.19 1.77 20.81
N LYS A 151 -34.02 0.82 21.74
CA LYS A 151 -35.15 -0.02 22.20
C LYS A 151 -36.24 0.81 22.85
N SER A 152 -35.87 1.72 23.75
CA SER A 152 -36.82 2.60 24.42
C SER A 152 -37.58 3.49 23.44
N LEU A 153 -36.90 4.03 22.42
CA LEU A 153 -37.52 4.83 21.37
C LEU A 153 -38.49 4.00 20.53
N ASN A 154 -38.12 2.76 20.18
CA ASN A 154 -39.01 1.86 19.44
C ASN A 154 -40.29 1.53 20.21
N GLU A 155 -40.21 1.28 21.52
CA GLU A 155 -41.40 1.07 22.36
C GLU A 155 -42.31 2.30 22.36
N ARG A 156 -41.73 3.50 22.50
CA ARG A 156 -42.49 4.76 22.46
C ARG A 156 -43.15 5.01 21.11
N LEU A 157 -42.46 4.69 20.02
CA LEU A 157 -43.03 4.79 18.68
C LEU A 157 -44.20 3.82 18.50
N SER A 158 -44.08 2.59 19.00
CA SER A 158 -45.19 1.62 18.97
C SER A 158 -46.42 2.15 19.73
N THR A 159 -46.23 2.74 20.91
CA THR A 159 -47.34 3.34 21.68
C THR A 159 -48.01 4.48 20.91
N LEU A 160 -47.21 5.37 20.29
CA LEU A 160 -47.76 6.48 19.50
C LEU A 160 -48.49 6.01 18.24
N GLU A 161 -48.00 4.95 17.59
CA GLU A 161 -48.69 4.35 16.44
C GLU A 161 -50.07 3.83 16.81
N ASP A 162 -50.20 3.18 17.97
CA ASP A 162 -51.49 2.70 18.50
C ASP A 162 -52.42 3.87 18.85
N GLU A 163 -51.92 4.93 19.51
CA GLU A 163 -52.70 6.12 19.83
C GLU A 163 -53.21 6.84 18.56
N ILE A 164 -52.36 6.98 17.54
CA ILE A 164 -52.75 7.57 16.25
C ILE A 164 -53.82 6.73 15.56
N LYS A 165 -53.72 5.40 15.66
CA LYS A 165 -54.72 4.47 15.11
C LYS A 165 -56.08 4.63 15.81
N GLU A 166 -56.09 4.77 17.13
CA GLU A 166 -57.32 5.06 17.89
C GLU A 166 -57.91 6.43 17.55
N MET A 167 -57.08 7.48 17.48
CA MET A 167 -57.53 8.81 17.07
C MET A 167 -58.14 8.80 15.66
N ARG A 168 -57.57 8.00 14.73
CA ARG A 168 -58.11 7.84 13.38
C ARG A 168 -59.52 7.24 13.40
N LYS A 169 -59.75 6.18 14.18
CA LYS A 169 -61.08 5.56 14.36
C LYS A 169 -62.09 6.55 14.93
N ILE A 170 -61.69 7.31 15.95
CA ILE A 170 -62.55 8.33 16.56
C ILE A 170 -62.92 9.39 15.51
N ARG A 171 -61.96 9.88 14.72
CA ARG A 171 -62.22 10.85 13.65
C ARG A 171 -63.18 10.32 12.58
N GLU A 172 -62.99 9.07 12.16
CA GLU A 172 -63.90 8.40 11.22
C GLU A 172 -65.33 8.33 11.77
N TYR A 173 -65.50 7.98 13.04
CA TYR A 173 -66.81 7.99 13.70
C TYR A 173 -67.47 9.37 13.71
N PHE A 174 -66.73 10.43 14.09
CA PHE A 174 -67.28 11.80 14.10
C PHE A 174 -67.64 12.31 12.70
N THR A 175 -66.82 12.02 11.69
CA THR A 175 -67.10 12.41 10.30
C THR A 175 -68.34 11.70 9.75
N ALA A 176 -68.54 10.43 10.08
CA ALA A 176 -69.76 9.70 9.73
C ALA A 176 -71.01 10.35 10.37
N GLN A 177 -70.95 10.74 11.64
CA GLN A 177 -72.07 11.41 12.31
C GLN A 177 -72.40 12.79 11.74
N GLN A 178 -71.39 13.60 11.37
CA GLN A 178 -71.62 14.93 10.79
C GLN A 178 -72.33 14.89 9.43
N SER A 179 -72.21 13.80 8.66
CA SER A 179 -72.92 13.64 7.39
C SER A 179 -74.44 13.47 7.53
N HIS A 180 -74.95 13.23 8.75
CA HIS A 180 -76.37 13.02 9.04
C HIS A 180 -77.10 14.27 9.56
N VAL A 181 -76.46 15.45 9.61
CA VAL A 181 -77.12 16.70 9.99
C VAL A 181 -77.55 17.46 8.73
N PRO A 182 -78.87 17.62 8.46
CA PRO A 182 -79.33 18.46 7.35
C PRO A 182 -78.92 19.91 7.61
N LEU A 183 -78.37 20.56 6.58
CA LEU A 183 -78.12 22.00 6.57
C LEU A 183 -79.47 22.71 6.74
N THR A 184 -79.82 23.06 7.98
CA THR A 184 -81.07 23.75 8.26
C THR A 184 -80.85 25.23 7.98
N THR A 185 -81.17 25.57 6.74
CA THR A 185 -81.42 26.91 6.21
C THR A 185 -82.12 27.80 7.23
N THR A 186 -81.43 28.79 7.79
CA THR A 186 -82.05 29.94 8.45
C THR A 186 -82.06 31.11 7.48
N SER A 187 -83.24 31.41 6.97
CA SER A 187 -83.59 32.60 6.18
C SER A 187 -83.99 33.77 7.12
N PRO A 188 -84.42 34.93 6.60
CA PRO A 188 -83.61 36.09 6.23
C PRO A 188 -83.64 37.21 7.29
N VAL A 189 -82.66 38.12 7.20
CA VAL A 189 -82.59 39.38 7.96
C VAL A 189 -83.71 40.31 7.50
N SER A 190 -84.57 40.74 8.43
CA SER A 190 -85.49 41.87 8.25
C SER A 190 -84.91 43.13 8.90
N THR A 191 -84.94 44.20 8.12
CA THR A 191 -84.66 45.59 8.43
C THR A 191 -85.71 46.23 9.35
N GLU A 192 -85.24 47.01 10.33
CA GLU A 192 -85.68 48.39 10.61
C GLU A 192 -84.60 49.12 11.44
#